data_AF-A0A7C7CBP1-F1
#
_entry.id   AF-A0A7C7CBP1-F1
#
_cell.length_a   1.000
_cell.length_b   1.000
_cell.length_c   1.000
_cell.angle_alpha   90.00
_cell.angle_beta   90.00
_cell.angle_gamma   90.00
#
_symmetry.space_group_name_H-M   'P 1'
#
loop_
_entity.id
_entity.type
_entity.pdbx_description
1 polymer ?
#
loop_
_entity_poly.entity_id
_entity_poly.type
_entity_poly.pdbx_seq_one_letter_code
_entity_poly.pdbx_strand_id
1 'polypeptide(L)'
;MLLKFKSAEAYSFLEDDAGFHWLSIVEDIKKTLRHHHRLGQPLMIYLGSEEHDKPTHYGQFRKTRMVSVNGRTVGIFPEHWKRIEKA
;
A
#
# COMPACT_ATOMS: atom_id res chain seq x y z
N MET A 1 3.11 -15.19 0.54
CA MET A 1 1.65 -15.47 0.59
C MET A 1 0.96 -14.57 -0.43
N LEU A 2 0.05 -15.10 -1.25
CA LEU A 2 -0.67 -14.29 -2.25
C LEU A 2 -1.88 -13.59 -1.61
N LEU A 3 -2.06 -12.31 -1.93
CA LEU A 3 -3.06 -11.41 -1.37
C LEU A 3 -3.78 -10.65 -2.50
N LYS A 4 -4.97 -10.13 -2.20
CA LYS A 4 -5.76 -9.24 -3.08
C LYS A 4 -6.55 -8.24 -2.23
N PHE A 5 -7.08 -7.19 -2.86
CA PHE A 5 -8.10 -6.37 -2.22
C PHE A 5 -9.42 -7.14 -2.10
N LYS A 6 -10.16 -6.91 -1.00
CA LYS A 6 -11.50 -7.49 -0.77
C LYS A 6 -12.54 -7.03 -1.79
N SER A 7 -12.37 -5.82 -2.30
CA SER A 7 -13.21 -5.15 -3.30
C SER A 7 -12.32 -4.41 -4.29
N ALA A 8 -12.88 -3.97 -5.43
CA ALA A 8 -12.13 -3.14 -6.36
C ALA A 8 -11.89 -1.79 -5.69
N GLU A 9 -10.62 -1.43 -5.50
CA GLU A 9 -10.23 -0.23 -4.79
C GLU A 9 -9.47 0.73 -5.71
N ALA A 10 -9.62 2.01 -5.45
CA ALA A 10 -8.73 3.03 -5.97
C ALA A 10 -7.42 2.99 -5.17
N TYR A 11 -6.28 2.88 -5.85
CA TYR A 11 -4.97 2.84 -5.21
C TYR A 11 -3.90 3.57 -6.00
N SER A 12 -2.86 4.03 -5.30
CA SER A 12 -1.65 4.58 -5.88
C SER A 12 -0.42 4.14 -5.08
N PHE A 13 0.74 4.47 -5.63
CA PHE A 13 2.01 4.35 -4.94
C PHE A 13 2.47 5.73 -4.53
N LEU A 14 2.80 5.91 -3.27
CA LEU A 14 3.46 7.11 -2.76
C LEU A 14 4.93 6.80 -2.52
N GLU A 15 5.77 7.81 -2.60
CA GLU A 15 7.18 7.75 -2.25
C GLU A 15 7.41 8.81 -1.18
N ASP A 16 8.09 8.46 -0.10
CA ASP A 16 8.53 9.44 0.88
C ASP A 16 9.93 10.00 0.55
N ASP A 17 10.32 11.06 1.25
CA ASP A 17 11.61 11.73 1.04
C ASP A 17 12.82 10.82 1.31
N ALA A 18 12.62 9.66 1.95
CA ALA A 18 13.64 8.65 2.19
C ALA A 18 13.69 7.57 1.11
N GLY A 19 12.88 7.68 0.05
CA GLY A 19 12.78 6.72 -1.06
C GLY A 19 11.96 5.48 -0.74
N PHE A 20 11.27 5.45 0.41
CA PHE A 20 10.41 4.33 0.79
C PHE A 20 9.04 4.47 0.13
N HIS A 21 8.57 3.35 -0.44
CA HIS A 21 7.37 3.34 -1.26
C HIS A 21 6.17 2.79 -0.48
N TRP A 22 5.01 3.41 -0.64
CA TRP A 22 3.78 3.10 0.07
C TRP A 22 2.64 2.73 -0.86
N LEU A 23 1.83 1.75 -0.47
CA LEU A 23 0.53 1.48 -1.08
C LEU A 23 -0.55 2.32 -0.42
N SER A 24 -1.00 3.36 -1.11
CA SER A 24 -2.12 4.20 -0.68
C SER A 24 -3.42 3.71 -1.31
N ILE A 25 -4.43 3.42 -0.49
CA ILE A 25 -5.78 3.08 -0.92
C ILE A 25 -6.67 4.29 -0.68
N VAL A 26 -7.24 4.84 -1.76
CA VAL A 26 -7.99 6.09 -1.71
C VAL A 26 -9.46 5.83 -1.40
N GLU A 27 -10.00 6.58 -0.45
CA GLU A 27 -11.42 6.51 -0.11
C GLU A 27 -12.30 7.37 -1.04
N ASP A 28 -11.75 8.48 -1.58
CA ASP A 28 -12.49 9.42 -2.43
C ASP A 28 -12.17 9.24 -3.93
N ILE A 29 -13.14 8.68 -4.65
CA ILE A 29 -13.05 8.44 -6.09
C ILE A 29 -12.95 9.74 -6.93
N LYS A 30 -13.40 10.90 -6.40
CA LYS A 30 -13.26 12.19 -7.10
C LYS A 30 -11.83 12.70 -7.06
N LYS A 31 -11.08 12.42 -5.98
CA LYS A 31 -9.62 12.66 -5.92
C LYS A 31 -8.86 11.67 -6.81
N THR A 32 -9.36 10.44 -6.90
CA THR A 32 -8.79 9.35 -7.71
C THR A 32 -8.59 9.73 -9.19
N LEU A 33 -9.57 10.39 -9.81
CA LEU A 33 -9.50 10.79 -11.23
C LEU A 33 -8.52 11.96 -11.50
N ARG A 34 -8.26 12.82 -10.52
CA ARG A 34 -7.37 13.98 -10.68
C ARG A 34 -5.89 13.64 -10.47
N HIS A 35 -5.60 12.52 -9.81
CA HIS A 35 -4.25 12.19 -9.35
C HIS A 35 -3.72 10.85 -9.92
N HIS A 36 -4.24 10.42 -11.09
CA HIS A 36 -3.77 9.22 -11.81
C HIS A 36 -3.76 7.92 -10.99
N HIS A 37 -4.76 7.76 -10.11
CA HIS A 37 -4.90 6.54 -9.34
C HIS A 37 -5.37 5.37 -10.23
N ARG A 38 -4.96 4.17 -9.84
CA ARG A 38 -5.39 2.92 -10.48
C ARG A 38 -6.65 2.42 -9.79
N LEU A 39 -7.61 1.90 -10.54
CA LEU A 39 -8.80 1.25 -10.00
C LEU A 39 -8.73 -0.26 -10.30
N GLY A 40 -8.84 -1.12 -9.29
CA GLY A 40 -8.90 -2.55 -9.51
C GLY A 40 -8.59 -3.39 -8.28
N GLN A 41 -8.26 -4.66 -8.52
CA GLN A 41 -7.89 -5.64 -7.50
C GLN A 41 -6.56 -6.30 -7.90
N PRO A 42 -5.41 -5.63 -7.74
CA PRO A 42 -4.13 -6.23 -8.09
C PRO A 42 -3.84 -7.43 -7.18
N LEU A 43 -3.23 -8.46 -7.75
CA LEU A 43 -2.60 -9.50 -6.95
C LEU A 43 -1.34 -8.93 -6.28
N MET A 44 -1.15 -9.29 -5.02
CA MET A 44 -0.06 -8.80 -4.18
C MET A 44 0.65 -9.98 -3.53
N ILE A 45 1.97 -9.92 -3.42
CA ILE A 45 2.76 -10.95 -2.74
C ILE A 45 3.19 -10.40 -1.39
N TYR A 46 2.76 -11.01 -0.28
CA TYR A 46 3.27 -10.69 1.05
C TYR A 46 4.73 -11.09 1.18
N LEU A 47 5.57 -10.12 1.53
CA LEU A 47 7.01 -10.27 1.69
C LEU A 47 7.45 -10.35 3.15
N GLY A 48 6.61 -9.91 4.09
CA GLY A 48 6.93 -9.92 5.52
C GLY A 48 6.60 -8.59 6.19
N SER A 49 7.23 -8.37 7.34
CA SER A 49 7.22 -7.07 8.03
C SER A 49 8.63 -6.52 8.09
N GLU A 50 8.76 -5.21 7.90
CA GLU A 50 10.01 -4.49 7.98
C GLU A 50 9.98 -3.59 9.22
N GLU A 51 11.11 -3.54 9.93
CA GLU A 51 11.32 -2.66 11.07
C GLU A 51 12.21 -1.50 10.62
N HIS A 52 11.78 -0.29 10.92
CA HIS A 52 12.43 0.94 10.48
C HIS A 52 13.26 1.53 11.61
N ASP A 53 14.51 1.87 11.32
CA ASP A 53 15.41 2.53 12.27
C ASP A 53 14.86 3.87 12.76
N LYS A 54 14.12 4.56 11.89
CA LYS A 54 13.45 5.83 12.17
C LYS A 54 11.95 5.69 11.90
N PRO A 55 11.10 6.45 12.60
CA PRO A 55 9.70 6.53 12.25
C PRO A 55 9.52 6.90 10.78
N THR A 56 8.68 6.15 10.09
CA THR A 56 8.32 6.44 8.70
C THR A 56 7.72 7.84 8.56
N HIS A 57 7.96 8.48 7.41
CA HIS A 57 7.48 9.84 7.16
C HIS A 57 5.95 9.92 7.35
N TYR A 58 5.22 8.98 6.76
CA TYR A 58 3.78 8.89 6.92
C TYR A 58 3.42 8.09 8.17
N GLY A 59 2.77 8.75 9.13
CA GLY A 59 2.18 8.11 10.32
C GLY A 59 3.18 7.66 11.40
N GLN A 60 4.48 7.90 11.24
CA GLN A 60 5.51 7.64 12.25
C GLN A 60 5.58 6.17 12.70
N PHE A 61 5.26 5.24 11.80
CA PHE A 61 5.30 3.82 12.09
C PHE A 61 6.74 3.32 12.13
N ARG A 62 7.05 2.46 13.11
CA ARG A 62 8.34 1.75 13.21
C ARG A 62 8.32 0.35 12.59
N LYS A 63 7.13 -0.19 12.30
CA LYS A 63 6.99 -1.51 11.70
C LYS A 63 5.88 -1.50 10.66
N THR A 64 6.18 -1.95 9.46
CA THR A 64 5.23 -1.96 8.33
C THR A 64 5.19 -3.33 7.68
N ARG A 65 4.03 -3.69 7.14
CA ARG A 65 3.90 -4.90 6.31
C ARG A 65 4.31 -4.57 4.89
N MET A 66 5.13 -5.42 4.30
CA MET A 66 5.67 -5.25 2.96
C MET A 66 4.99 -6.21 1.98
N VAL A 67 4.64 -5.69 0.80
CA VAL A 67 4.08 -6.45 -0.31
C VAL A 67 4.76 -6.09 -1.63
N SER A 68 4.80 -7.02 -2.56
CA SER A 68 5.07 -6.74 -3.97
C SER A 68 3.75 -6.62 -4.74
N VAL A 69 3.55 -5.49 -5.42
CA VAL A 69 2.35 -5.20 -6.24
C VAL A 69 2.81 -4.70 -7.60
N ASN A 70 2.42 -5.37 -8.68
CA ASN A 70 2.85 -5.03 -10.05
C ASN A 70 4.38 -4.85 -10.17
N GLY A 71 5.16 -5.70 -9.49
CA GLY A 71 6.62 -5.65 -9.49
C GLY A 71 7.25 -4.58 -8.59
N ARG A 72 6.46 -3.81 -7.82
CA ARG A 72 6.95 -2.81 -6.87
C ARG A 72 6.84 -3.30 -5.44
N THR A 73 7.93 -3.24 -4.67
CA THR A 73 7.93 -3.50 -3.23
C THR A 73 7.47 -2.25 -2.49
N VAL A 74 6.40 -2.37 -1.72
CA VAL A 74 5.78 -1.24 -1.01
C VAL A 74 5.31 -1.63 0.38
N GLY A 75 5.37 -0.66 1.29
CA GLY A 75 4.76 -0.74 2.61
C GLY A 75 3.25 -0.51 2.54
N ILE A 76 2.52 -1.21 3.40
CA ILE A 76 1.08 -0.99 3.58
C ILE A 76 0.83 -0.21 4.86
N PHE A 77 0.07 0.88 4.73
CA PHE A 77 -0.51 1.59 5.85
C PHE A 77 -1.30 0.64 6.76
N PRO A 78 -1.05 0.60 8.07
CA PRO A 78 -1.73 -0.33 8.98
C PRO A 78 -3.27 -0.32 8.85
N GLU A 79 -3.86 0.86 8.65
CA GLU A 79 -5.28 1.09 8.45
C GLU A 79 -5.83 0.50 7.14
N HIS A 80 -4.99 0.36 6.11
CA HIS A 80 -5.37 -0.21 4.82
C HIS A 80 -5.36 -1.74 4.83
N TRP A 81 -4.64 -2.36 5.79
CA TRP A 81 -4.52 -3.82 5.85
C TRP A 81 -5.88 -4.54 5.94
N LYS A 82 -6.86 -3.92 6.62
CA LYS A 82 -8.23 -4.46 6.75
C LYS A 82 -8.96 -4.65 5.41
N ARG A 83 -8.50 -3.98 4.35
CA ARG A 83 -9.04 -4.06 2.97
C ARG A 83 -8.40 -5.16 2.13
N ILE A 84 -7.42 -5.86 2.68
CA ILE A 84 -6.65 -6.90 2.00
C ILE A 84 -7.04 -8.26 2.58
N GLU A 85 -7.10 -9.27 1.73
CA GLU A 85 -7.33 -10.65 2.11
C GLU A 85 -6.43 -11.60 1.33
N LYS A 86 -6.41 -12.87 1.74
CA LYS A 86 -5.73 -13.93 1.00
C LYS A 86 -6.44 -14.13 -0.34
N ALA A 87 -5.65 -14.21 -1.42
CA ALA A 87 -6.19 -14.35 -2.77
C ALA A 87 -6.91 -15.69 -2.98
#